data_AF-A0A7Y5SE07-F1
#
_entry.id   AF-A0A7Y5SE07-F1
#
_cell.length_a   1.000
_cell.length_b   1.000
_cell.length_c   1.000
_cell.angle_alpha   90.00
_cell.angle_beta   90.00
_cell.angle_gamma   90.00
#
_symmetry.space_group_name_H-M   'P 1'
#
loop_
_entity.id
_entity.type
_entity.pdbx_description
1 polymer ?
#
loop_
_entity_poly.entity_id
_entity_poly.type
_entity_poly.pdbx_seq_one_letter_code
_entity_poly.pdbx_strand_id
1 'polypeptide(L)'
;KAVRSQMIYDATQVTIHRLSYHSEGLISSEEATAPRKYMRTLRGEHLPGRHREFVMSISTALDYQKKRGIEATTSVWSSLTGQTSGVSIVAEFDSLAELEKFDEMAMQDTEFARLRKATRETMVFLTSYVDLSRNLL
;
A
#
# COMPACT_ATOMS: atom_id res chain seq x y z
N LYS A 1 -11.88 21.41 -9.65
CA LYS A 1 -11.57 22.77 -9.13
C LYS A 1 -11.87 22.93 -7.64
N ALA A 2 -13.02 22.47 -7.13
CA ALA A 2 -13.44 22.65 -5.74
C ALA A 2 -12.56 21.95 -4.67
N VAL A 3 -12.00 20.78 -4.96
CA VAL A 3 -11.15 20.04 -3.99
C VAL A 3 -9.81 20.76 -3.76
N ARG A 4 -9.17 21.27 -4.81
CA ARG A 4 -7.88 21.99 -4.71
C ARG A 4 -7.95 23.29 -3.91
N SER A 5 -9.10 23.96 -3.87
CA SER A 5 -9.28 25.20 -3.10
C SER A 5 -9.41 25.00 -1.59
N GLN A 6 -9.56 23.74 -1.14
CA GLN A 6 -9.73 23.39 0.27
C GLN A 6 -8.50 22.67 0.85
N MET A 7 -7.38 22.62 0.11
CA MET A 7 -6.15 21.96 0.52
C MET A 7 -5.03 22.98 0.69
N ILE A 8 -4.30 22.91 1.80
CA ILE A 8 -3.06 23.65 2.03
C ILE A 8 -1.91 22.82 1.42
N TYR A 9 -1.11 23.43 0.54
CA TYR A 9 0.02 22.78 -0.10
C TYR A 9 1.33 23.46 0.34
N ASP A 10 2.19 22.75 1.07
CA ASP A 10 3.56 23.22 1.36
C ASP A 10 4.50 23.01 0.16
N ALA A 11 4.22 22.03 -0.69
CA ALA A 11 4.89 21.82 -1.98
C ALA A 11 3.98 21.03 -2.93
N THR A 12 3.79 21.49 -4.17
CA THR A 12 3.06 20.74 -5.19
C THR A 12 3.99 19.79 -5.94
N GLN A 13 4.20 18.60 -5.39
CA GLN A 13 4.73 17.47 -6.16
C GLN A 13 3.56 16.65 -6.69
N VAL A 14 3.43 16.60 -8.02
CA VAL A 14 2.42 15.78 -8.69
C VAL A 14 3.09 14.50 -9.17
N THR A 15 2.68 13.37 -8.59
CA THR A 15 3.15 12.04 -8.98
C THR A 15 1.97 11.28 -9.56
N ILE A 16 2.10 10.80 -10.79
CA ILE A 16 1.08 9.96 -11.42
C ILE A 16 1.48 8.53 -11.12
N HIS A 17 0.55 7.74 -10.59
CA HIS A 17 0.76 6.32 -10.35
C HIS A 17 -0.12 5.45 -11.24
N ARG A 18 0.36 4.25 -11.54
CA ARG A 18 -0.37 3.17 -12.23
C ARG A 18 -0.57 2.01 -11.28
N LEU A 19 -1.77 1.43 -11.28
CA LEU A 19 -2.05 0.20 -10.56
C LEU A 19 -1.22 -0.95 -11.15
N SER A 20 -0.34 -1.51 -10.34
CA SER A 20 0.55 -2.63 -10.67
C SER A 20 -0.02 -3.96 -10.18
N TYR A 21 -0.72 -3.94 -9.06
CA TYR A 21 -1.32 -5.12 -8.45
C TYR A 21 -2.53 -4.71 -7.62
N HIS A 22 -3.56 -5.54 -7.63
CA HIS A 22 -4.70 -5.42 -6.73
C HIS A 22 -5.16 -6.82 -6.32
N SER A 23 -5.42 -7.02 -5.03
CA SER A 23 -5.70 -8.34 -4.46
C SER A 23 -6.97 -9.00 -4.98
N GLU A 24 -7.93 -8.21 -5.47
CA GLU A 24 -9.20 -8.70 -6.02
C GLU A 24 -9.18 -8.78 -7.56
N GLY A 25 -8.04 -8.53 -8.19
CA GLY A 25 -7.88 -8.57 -9.65
C GLY A 25 -8.09 -7.21 -10.31
N LEU A 26 -8.62 -7.20 -11.53
CA LEU A 26 -8.87 -5.94 -12.25
C LEU A 26 -10.07 -5.23 -11.61
N ILE A 27 -9.84 -4.01 -11.13
CA ILE A 27 -10.87 -3.12 -10.60
C ILE A 27 -11.06 -1.92 -11.49
N SER A 28 -12.29 -1.40 -11.52
CA SER A 28 -12.64 -0.17 -12.20
C SER A 28 -12.02 1.05 -11.49
N SER A 29 -11.95 2.18 -12.21
CA SER A 29 -11.51 3.45 -11.61
C SER A 29 -12.43 3.93 -10.48
N GLU A 30 -13.71 3.56 -10.51
CA GLU A 30 -14.69 3.93 -9.49
C GLU A 30 -14.42 3.15 -8.20
N GLU A 31 -14.22 1.84 -8.30
CA GLU A 31 -13.85 0.97 -7.16
C GLU A 31 -12.49 1.37 -6.56
N ALA A 32 -11.53 1.78 -7.41
CA ALA A 32 -10.22 2.25 -6.95
C ALA A 32 -10.27 3.60 -6.20
N THR A 33 -11.37 4.35 -6.33
CA THR A 33 -11.53 5.69 -5.73
C THR A 33 -12.66 5.74 -4.69
N ALA A 34 -13.31 4.61 -4.43
CA ALA A 34 -14.38 4.51 -3.45
C ALA A 34 -13.84 4.82 -2.03
N PRO A 35 -14.56 5.61 -1.19
CA PRO A 35 -14.12 5.92 0.15
C PRO A 35 -14.10 4.68 1.05
N ARG A 36 -12.91 4.25 1.50
CA ARG A 36 -12.74 3.09 2.40
C ARG A 36 -12.61 3.54 3.87
N LYS A 37 -13.08 2.71 4.81
CA LYS A 37 -13.20 3.09 6.24
C LYS A 37 -11.84 3.32 6.91
N TYR A 38 -10.90 2.40 6.73
CA TYR A 38 -9.55 2.48 7.29
C TYR A 38 -8.51 2.15 6.23
N MET A 39 -7.42 2.92 6.19
CA MET A 39 -6.35 2.77 5.21
C MET A 39 -4.98 2.88 5.86
N ARG A 40 -4.07 2.01 5.44
CA ARG A 40 -2.64 2.05 5.75
C ARG A 40 -1.86 2.17 4.46
N THR A 41 -1.16 3.29 4.29
CA THR A 41 -0.31 3.53 3.12
C THR A 41 1.15 3.38 3.49
N LEU A 42 1.90 2.61 2.70
CA LEU A 42 3.36 2.55 2.77
C LEU A 42 3.94 3.07 1.44
N ARG A 43 4.74 4.13 1.52
CA ARG A 43 5.46 4.69 0.36
C ARG A 43 6.95 4.43 0.45
N GLY A 44 7.59 4.21 -0.69
CA GLY A 44 9.03 4.07 -0.82
C GLY A 44 9.45 3.87 -2.28
N GLU A 45 10.70 3.46 -2.50
CA GLU A 45 11.21 3.08 -3.83
C GLU A 45 11.54 1.60 -3.84
N HIS A 46 11.45 0.93 -4.99
CA HIS A 46 11.96 -0.43 -5.16
C HIS A 46 13.31 -0.42 -5.88
N LEU A 47 14.12 -1.46 -5.66
CA LEU A 47 15.41 -1.58 -6.33
C LEU A 47 15.23 -1.61 -7.86
N PRO A 48 16.05 -0.84 -8.63
CA PRO A 48 16.02 -0.89 -10.08
C PRO A 48 16.15 -2.32 -10.61
N GLY A 49 15.31 -2.69 -11.59
CA GLY A 49 15.28 -4.03 -12.17
C GLY A 49 14.61 -5.11 -11.33
N ARG A 50 14.18 -4.82 -10.09
CA ARG A 50 13.55 -5.81 -9.18
C ARG A 50 12.04 -5.69 -9.03
N HIS A 51 11.38 -4.94 -9.92
CA HIS A 51 9.93 -4.72 -9.86
C HIS A 51 9.12 -6.03 -9.79
N ARG A 52 9.49 -7.03 -10.62
CA ARG A 52 8.81 -8.34 -10.63
C ARG A 52 8.98 -9.08 -9.29
N GLU A 53 10.19 -9.09 -8.73
CA GLU A 53 10.47 -9.73 -7.44
C GLU A 53 9.67 -9.07 -6.31
N PHE A 54 9.61 -7.73 -6.33
CA PHE A 54 8.82 -6.93 -5.39
C PHE A 54 7.32 -7.26 -5.47
N VAL A 55 6.72 -7.32 -6.67
CA VAL A 55 5.30 -7.66 -6.82
C VAL A 55 5.02 -9.10 -6.34
N MET A 56 5.92 -10.04 -6.63
CA MET A 56 5.79 -11.43 -6.17
C MET A 56 5.89 -11.57 -4.65
N SER A 57 6.79 -10.82 -4.00
CA SER A 57 6.92 -10.84 -2.54
C SER A 57 5.69 -10.26 -1.85
N ILE A 58 5.08 -9.23 -2.43
CA ILE A 58 3.78 -8.70 -1.98
C ILE A 58 2.71 -9.79 -2.08
N SER A 59 2.54 -10.42 -3.24
CA SER A 59 1.54 -11.48 -3.43
C SER A 59 1.68 -12.59 -2.37
N THR A 60 2.91 -13.03 -2.11
CA THR A 60 3.19 -14.07 -1.11
C THR A 60 2.81 -13.64 0.31
N ALA A 61 3.10 -12.38 0.67
CA ALA A 61 2.74 -11.83 1.97
C ALA A 61 1.22 -11.71 2.14
N LEU A 62 0.48 -11.34 1.07
CA LEU A 62 -0.97 -11.24 1.09
C LEU A 62 -1.65 -12.61 1.20
N ASP A 63 -1.15 -13.61 0.47
CA ASP A 63 -1.65 -14.99 0.59
C ASP A 63 -1.48 -15.53 2.02
N TYR A 64 -0.37 -15.17 2.68
CA TYR A 64 -0.14 -15.53 4.07
C TYR A 64 -1.11 -14.83 5.04
N GLN A 65 -1.35 -13.53 4.85
CA GLN A 65 -2.33 -12.76 5.64
C GLN A 65 -3.74 -13.35 5.52
N LYS A 66 -4.16 -13.65 4.29
CA LYS A 66 -5.48 -14.22 4.01
C LYS A 66 -5.70 -15.55 4.71
N LYS A 67 -4.68 -16.42 4.73
CA LYS A 67 -4.71 -17.71 5.47
C LYS A 67 -4.87 -17.54 6.98
N ARG A 68 -4.54 -16.38 7.54
CA ARG A 68 -4.68 -16.05 8.97
C ARG A 68 -5.96 -15.25 9.28
N GLY A 69 -6.85 -15.12 8.30
CA GLY A 69 -8.14 -14.45 8.44
C GLY A 69 -7.99 -12.95 8.67
N ILE A 70 -6.98 -12.31 8.06
CA ILE A 70 -6.98 -10.86 7.88
C ILE A 70 -7.64 -10.59 6.53
N GLU A 71 -8.74 -9.84 6.55
CA GLU A 71 -9.40 -9.32 5.36
C GLU A 71 -8.90 -7.90 5.13
N ALA A 72 -8.02 -7.76 4.13
CA ALA A 72 -7.51 -6.48 3.70
C ALA A 72 -7.44 -6.45 2.19
N THR A 73 -8.06 -5.46 1.56
CA THR A 73 -7.89 -5.23 0.12
C THR A 73 -6.59 -4.46 -0.07
N THR A 74 -5.65 -5.01 -0.85
CA THR A 74 -4.34 -4.39 -1.06
C THR A 74 -4.13 -4.01 -2.52
N SER A 75 -3.73 -2.75 -2.73
CA SER A 75 -3.37 -2.17 -4.02
C SER A 75 -1.91 -1.72 -4.02
N VAL A 76 -1.16 -2.04 -5.07
CA VAL A 76 0.20 -1.56 -5.30
C VAL A 76 0.22 -0.65 -6.51
N TRP A 77 0.73 0.56 -6.31
CA TRP A 77 0.77 1.62 -7.30
C TRP A 77 2.22 1.97 -7.61
N SER A 78 2.62 1.89 -8.88
CA SER A 78 3.95 2.31 -9.33
C SER A 78 3.90 3.69 -9.96
N SER A 79 4.86 4.54 -9.63
CA SER A 79 5.00 5.86 -10.25
C SER A 79 5.25 5.74 -11.75
N LEU A 80 4.42 6.41 -12.55
CA LEU A 80 4.61 6.64 -13.99
C LEU A 80 5.43 7.90 -14.27
N THR A 81 5.35 8.89 -13.38
CA THR A 81 6.08 10.15 -13.46
C THR A 81 6.74 10.46 -12.13
N GLY A 82 7.78 11.30 -12.12
CA GLY A 82 8.56 11.60 -10.92
C GLY A 82 9.65 10.55 -10.67
N GLN A 83 9.77 10.06 -9.44
CA GLN A 83 10.77 9.05 -9.10
C GLN A 83 10.48 7.73 -9.83
N THR A 84 11.39 7.33 -10.71
CA THR A 84 11.26 6.19 -11.65
C THR A 84 11.07 4.83 -10.96
N SER A 85 11.31 4.75 -9.66
CA SER A 85 11.16 3.54 -8.84
C SER A 85 10.16 3.68 -7.69
N GLY A 86 9.40 4.79 -7.65
CA GLY A 86 8.44 5.06 -6.58
C GLY A 86 7.29 4.04 -6.57
N VAL A 87 6.94 3.57 -5.37
CA VAL A 87 5.81 2.66 -5.13
C VAL A 87 5.00 3.12 -3.93
N SER A 88 3.67 2.97 -4.03
CA SER A 88 2.74 3.13 -2.93
C SER A 88 1.95 1.85 -2.74
N ILE A 89 2.04 1.26 -1.55
CA ILE A 89 1.26 0.10 -1.16
C ILE A 89 0.13 0.61 -0.26
N VAL A 90 -1.11 0.39 -0.66
CA VAL A 90 -2.30 0.79 0.08
C VAL A 90 -3.01 -0.49 0.53
N ALA A 91 -3.13 -0.67 1.84
CA ALA A 91 -3.95 -1.71 2.44
C ALA A 91 -5.19 -1.08 3.06
N GLU A 92 -6.36 -1.61 2.73
CA GLU A 92 -7.65 -1.08 3.10
C GLU A 92 -8.41 -2.10 3.95
N PHE A 93 -9.06 -1.62 4.99
CA PHE A 93 -9.75 -2.44 5.99
C PHE A 93 -11.17 -1.91 6.24
N ASP A 94 -12.10 -2.83 6.50
CA ASP A 94 -13.50 -2.51 6.79
C ASP A 94 -13.72 -2.08 8.24
N SER A 95 -12.80 -2.42 9.14
CA SER A 95 -12.84 -2.06 10.54
C SER A 95 -11.47 -1.70 11.13
N LEU A 96 -11.48 -0.95 12.24
CA LEU A 96 -10.27 -0.66 12.99
C LEU A 96 -9.66 -1.95 13.58
N ALA A 97 -10.52 -2.89 14.00
CA ALA A 97 -10.09 -4.15 14.58
C ALA A 97 -9.27 -5.00 13.59
N GLU A 98 -9.60 -4.98 12.31
CA GLU A 98 -8.81 -5.68 11.28
C GLU A 98 -7.46 -5.02 11.03
N LEU A 99 -7.41 -3.69 11.06
CA LEU A 99 -6.16 -2.94 10.97
C LEU A 99 -5.26 -3.23 12.17
N GLU A 100 -5.82 -3.24 13.38
CA GLU A 100 -5.11 -3.57 14.61
C GLU A 100 -4.61 -5.03 14.59
N LYS A 101 -5.44 -5.97 14.17
CA LYS A 101 -5.05 -7.39 13.98
C LYS A 101 -3.92 -7.54 12.96
N PHE A 102 -3.95 -6.75 11.89
CA PHE A 102 -2.87 -6.73 10.89
C PHE A 102 -1.55 -6.24 11.48
N ASP A 103 -1.57 -5.15 12.24
CA ASP A 103 -0.36 -4.60 12.87
C ASP A 103 0.14 -5.52 14.00
N GLU A 104 -0.74 -6.12 14.80
CA GLU A 104 -0.38 -7.10 15.82
C GLU A 104 0.29 -8.34 15.22
N MET A 105 -0.29 -8.89 14.14
CA MET A 105 0.30 -10.02 13.43
C MET A 105 1.67 -9.68 12.86
N ALA A 106 1.85 -8.46 12.36
CA ALA A 106 3.14 -8.00 11.85
C ALA A 106 4.23 -7.94 12.93
N MET A 107 3.84 -7.79 14.20
CA MET A 107 4.76 -7.76 15.33
C MET A 107 5.03 -9.15 15.92
N GLN A 108 4.00 -10.01 15.98
CA GLN A 108 4.05 -11.27 16.71
C GLN A 108 4.37 -12.49 15.84
N ASP A 109 3.95 -12.51 14.57
CA ASP A 109 4.17 -13.65 13.67
C ASP A 109 5.53 -13.53 12.98
N THR A 110 6.47 -14.38 13.37
CA THR A 110 7.86 -14.38 12.87
C THR A 110 7.94 -14.67 11.36
N GLU A 111 7.05 -15.50 10.83
CA GLU A 111 7.01 -15.84 9.41
C GLU A 111 6.43 -14.69 8.60
N PHE A 112 5.37 -14.07 9.11
CA PHE A 112 4.82 -12.88 8.47
C PHE A 112 5.81 -11.71 8.51
N ALA A 113 6.52 -11.53 9.62
CA ALA A 113 7.59 -10.56 9.74
C ALA A 113 8.71 -10.82 8.72
N ARG A 114 9.07 -12.09 8.48
CA ARG A 114 10.03 -12.52 7.45
C ARG A 114 9.53 -12.20 6.03
N LEU A 115 8.27 -12.50 5.71
CA LEU A 115 7.68 -12.18 4.41
C LEU A 115 7.64 -10.66 4.15
N ARG A 116 7.26 -9.86 5.15
CA ARG A 116 7.31 -8.40 5.05
C ARG A 116 8.74 -7.89 4.93
N LYS A 117 9.71 -8.52 5.60
CA LYS A 117 11.14 -8.19 5.47
C LYS A 117 11.62 -8.44 4.04
N ALA A 118 11.25 -9.55 3.42
CA ALA A 118 11.60 -9.83 2.02
C ALA A 118 11.08 -8.73 1.07
N THR A 119 9.84 -8.27 1.26
CA THR A 119 9.32 -7.09 0.52
C THR A 119 10.18 -5.85 0.79
N ARG A 120 10.50 -5.55 2.05
CA ARG A 120 11.35 -4.40 2.40
C ARG A 120 12.77 -4.49 1.82
N GLU A 121 13.35 -5.69 1.71
CA GLU A 121 14.69 -5.90 1.14
C GLU A 121 14.73 -5.65 -0.38
N THR A 122 13.58 -5.76 -1.05
CA THR A 122 13.44 -5.33 -2.45
C THR A 122 13.17 -3.82 -2.58
N MET A 123 12.97 -3.12 -1.46
CA MET A 123 12.74 -1.68 -1.40
C MET A 123 14.01 -0.92 -1.02
N VAL A 124 14.23 0.23 -1.66
CA VAL A 124 15.16 1.26 -1.21
C VAL A 124 14.34 2.31 -0.47
N PHE A 125 14.60 2.49 0.82
CA PHE A 125 13.97 3.54 1.60
C PHE A 125 14.89 4.76 1.62
N LEU A 126 14.66 5.70 0.70
CA LEU A 126 15.19 7.06 0.85
C LEU A 126 14.39 7.83 1.93
N THR A 127 13.07 7.59 1.96
CA THR A 127 12.14 7.98 3.03
C THR A 127 10.97 7.00 3.04
N SER A 128 10.60 6.47 4.22
CA SER A 128 9.40 5.64 4.39
C SER A 128 8.35 6.44 5.14
N TYR A 129 7.22 6.69 4.51
CA TYR A 129 6.04 7.26 5.16
C TYR A 129 5.03 6.14 5.38
N VAL A 130 4.57 6.02 6.63
CA VAL A 130 3.42 5.20 6.99
C VAL A 130 2.33 6.16 7.40
N ASP A 131 1.32 6.29 6.55
CA ASP A 131 0.14 7.11 6.83
C ASP A 131 -1.01 6.17 7.21
N LEU A 132 -1.59 6.42 8.38
CA LEU A 132 -2.84 5.81 8.82
C LEU A 132 -3.95 6.83 8.63
N SER A 133 -4.99 6.44 7.90
CA SER A 133 -6.10 7.32 7.55
C SER A 133 -7.42 6.62 7.82
N ARG A 134 -8.39 7.39 8.32
CA ARG A 134 -9.78 6.95 8.51
C ARG A 134 -10.69 7.86 7.72
N ASN A 135 -11.65 7.29 7.00
CA ASN A 135 -12.73 8.08 6.43
C ASN A 135 -13.73 8.47 7.54
N LEU A 136 -14.02 9.77 7.66
CA LEU A 136 -14.93 10.34 8.67
C LEU A 136 -16.33 10.64 8.11
N LEU A 137 -16.59 10.30 6.85
CA LEU A 137 -17.88 10.44 6.19
C LEU A 137 -18.85 9.32 6.56
#